data_AF-A0A1V5QN91-F1
#
_entry.id   AF-A0A1V5QN91-F1
#
_cell.length_a   1.000
_cell.length_b   1.000
_cell.length_c   1.000
_cell.angle_alpha   90.00
_cell.angle_beta   90.00
_cell.angle_gamma   90.00
#
_symmetry.space_group_name_H-M   'P 1'
#
loop_
_entity.id
_entity.type
_entity.pdbx_description
1 polymer ?
#
loop_
_entity_poly.entity_id
_entity_poly.type
_entity_poly.pdbx_seq_one_letter_code
_entity_poly.pdbx_strand_id
1 'polypeptide(L)'
;MNITFLGGGNMANALIGGLLKQGAQADEITVIEVDTAACARLTAAYGVHCSAEATLPNEGLIVLAVKPQQMKAAITPLAERLSRQIVVSIAAGLRLGTLSRWLGGYRRIVRAMPNTPSMIGAGAPSAVWKWAAKRWVSMVAEVTMSFRSGRFGSNWAR
;
A
#
# COMPACT_ATOMS: atom_id res chain seq x y z
N MET A 1 7.37 -1.94 11.64
CA MET A 1 7.84 -1.84 10.23
C MET A 1 7.05 -0.75 9.54
N ASN A 2 7.69 0.28 8.99
CA ASN A 2 6.95 1.44 8.45
C ASN A 2 6.18 1.11 7.16
N ILE A 3 4.90 1.46 7.14
CA ILE A 3 3.99 1.28 5.99
C ILE A 3 3.43 2.64 5.60
N THR A 4 3.75 3.07 4.38
CA THR A 4 3.21 4.29 3.80
C THR A 4 2.13 3.95 2.78
N PHE A 5 0.93 4.46 2.94
CA PHE A 5 -0.13 4.39 1.93
C PHE A 5 -0.10 5.64 1.07
N LEU A 6 -0.01 5.50 -0.25
CA LEU A 6 -0.25 6.59 -1.19
C LEU A 6 -1.72 6.55 -1.59
N GLY A 7 -2.50 7.50 -1.08
CA GLY A 7 -3.95 7.56 -1.18
C GLY A 7 -4.65 7.00 0.06
N GLY A 8 -5.67 7.72 0.52
CA GLY A 8 -6.47 7.47 1.72
C GLY A 8 -7.91 7.03 1.43
N GLY A 9 -8.20 6.47 0.26
CA GLY A 9 -9.55 6.04 -0.14
C GLY A 9 -10.06 4.79 0.60
N ASN A 10 -11.23 4.29 0.19
CA ASN A 10 -11.90 3.14 0.84
C ASN A 10 -10.99 1.92 1.03
N MET A 11 -10.14 1.63 0.05
CA MET A 11 -9.25 0.47 0.13
C MET A 11 -8.13 0.67 1.15
N ALA A 12 -7.54 1.87 1.19
CA ALA A 12 -6.55 2.21 2.21
C ALA A 12 -7.17 2.11 3.62
N ASN A 13 -8.38 2.67 3.81
CA ASN A 13 -9.10 2.58 5.09
C ASN A 13 -9.33 1.12 5.53
N ALA A 14 -9.80 0.27 4.61
CA ALA A 14 -10.04 -1.14 4.88
C ALA A 14 -8.75 -1.88 5.30
N LEU A 15 -7.64 -1.63 4.59
CA LEU A 15 -6.35 -2.24 4.88
C LEU A 15 -5.77 -1.72 6.20
N ILE A 16 -5.78 -0.41 6.44
CA ILE A 16 -5.31 0.22 7.68
C ILE A 16 -6.10 -0.32 8.88
N GLY A 17 -7.43 -0.32 8.82
CA GLY A 17 -8.26 -0.87 9.88
C GLY A 17 -8.02 -2.37 10.12
N GLY A 18 -7.73 -3.13 9.05
CA GLY A 18 -7.35 -4.54 9.15
C GLY A 18 -5.99 -4.76 9.82
N LEU A 19 -4.99 -3.93 9.48
CA LEU A 19 -3.64 -3.96 10.05
C LEU A 19 -3.65 -3.67 11.55
N LEU A 20 -4.34 -2.60 11.95
CA LEU A 20 -4.44 -2.19 13.35
C LEU A 20 -5.13 -3.27 14.20
N LYS A 21 -6.20 -3.89 13.67
CA LYS A 21 -6.88 -5.03 14.33
C LYS A 21 -5.99 -6.26 14.49
N GLN A 22 -4.90 -6.37 13.74
CA GLN A 22 -3.92 -7.46 13.84
C GLN A 22 -2.70 -7.11 14.67
N GLY A 23 -2.67 -5.93 15.30
CA GLY A 23 -1.62 -5.51 16.22
C GLY A 23 -0.55 -4.62 15.60
N ALA A 24 -0.72 -4.15 14.35
CA ALA A 24 0.11 -3.07 13.83
C ALA A 24 -0.09 -1.81 14.70
N GLN A 25 0.99 -1.06 14.93
CA GLN A 25 0.92 0.20 15.67
C GLN A 25 0.60 1.34 14.71
N ALA A 26 -0.17 2.32 15.17
CA ALA A 26 -0.64 3.42 14.32
C ALA A 26 0.49 4.37 13.89
N ASP A 27 1.52 4.51 14.72
CA ASP A 27 2.73 5.30 14.46
C ASP A 27 3.61 4.70 13.35
N GLU A 28 3.52 3.39 13.11
CA GLU A 28 4.17 2.72 11.98
C GLU A 28 3.45 2.95 10.64
N ILE A 29 2.25 3.56 10.66
CA ILE A 29 1.42 3.77 9.47
C ILE A 29 1.39 5.26 9.13
N THR A 30 1.75 5.57 7.88
CA THR A 30 1.63 6.91 7.31
C THR A 30 0.72 6.88 6.08
N VAL A 31 -0.12 7.89 5.90
CA VAL A 31 -0.96 8.05 4.70
C VAL A 31 -0.62 9.37 4.01
N ILE A 32 -0.35 9.28 2.71
CA ILE A 32 -0.18 10.43 1.83
C ILE A 32 -1.52 10.67 1.15
N GLU A 33 -2.24 11.70 1.55
CA GLU A 33 -3.57 12.04 1.02
C GLU A 33 -3.68 13.56 0.82
N VAL A 34 -4.06 13.96 -0.40
CA VAL A 34 -4.17 15.38 -0.79
C VAL A 34 -5.48 16.01 -0.30
N ASP A 35 -6.52 15.22 -0.09
CA ASP A 35 -7.77 15.68 0.52
C ASP A 35 -7.59 15.80 2.04
N THR A 36 -7.47 17.03 2.52
CA THR A 36 -7.28 17.35 3.94
C THR A 36 -8.43 16.84 4.82
N ALA A 37 -9.67 16.80 4.30
CA ALA A 37 -10.81 16.29 5.04
C ALA A 37 -10.80 14.75 5.11
N ALA A 38 -10.35 14.07 4.06
CA ALA A 38 -10.10 12.62 4.12
C ALA A 38 -8.96 12.29 5.10
N CYS A 39 -7.90 13.11 5.09
CA CYS A 39 -6.76 12.97 5.97
C CYS A 39 -7.14 13.13 7.44
N ALA A 40 -7.91 14.17 7.79
CA ALA A 40 -8.44 14.38 9.14
C ALA A 40 -9.31 13.20 9.63
N ARG A 41 -10.15 12.64 8.73
CA ARG A 41 -10.96 11.46 9.04
C ARG A 41 -10.11 10.23 9.34
N LEU A 42 -9.04 10.00 8.58
CA LEU A 42 -8.11 8.89 8.80
C LEU A 42 -7.39 9.00 10.15
N THR A 43 -6.86 10.19 10.45
CA THR A 43 -6.20 10.46 11.73
C THR A 43 -7.17 10.27 12.90
N ALA A 44 -8.39 10.79 12.80
CA ALA A 44 -9.40 10.63 13.86
C ALA A 44 -9.87 9.18 14.04
N ALA A 45 -10.03 8.42 12.95
CA ALA A 45 -10.54 7.05 13.02
C ALA A 45 -9.49 6.04 13.49
N TYR A 46 -8.21 6.27 13.17
CA TYR A 46 -7.16 5.26 13.31
C TYR A 46 -5.92 5.71 14.10
N GLY A 47 -5.77 7.00 14.39
CA GLY A 47 -4.58 7.55 15.07
C GLY A 47 -3.30 7.52 14.22
N VAL A 48 -3.41 7.30 12.91
CA VAL A 48 -2.27 7.22 11.99
C VAL A 48 -1.77 8.60 11.60
N HIS A 49 -0.50 8.68 11.17
CA HIS A 49 0.02 9.90 10.56
C HIS A 49 -0.57 10.08 9.16
N CYS A 50 -1.05 11.28 8.84
CA CYS A 50 -1.53 11.60 7.50
C CYS A 50 -1.10 13.02 7.09
N SER A 51 -0.61 13.17 5.85
CA SER A 51 -0.19 14.44 5.27
C SER A 51 -0.36 14.46 3.74
N ALA A 52 -0.47 15.66 3.16
CA ALA A 52 -0.45 15.79 1.69
C ALA A 52 0.95 15.60 1.11
N GLU A 53 1.98 15.97 1.88
CA GLU A 53 3.37 15.77 1.48
C GLU A 53 3.80 14.34 1.79
N ALA A 54 4.47 13.74 0.81
CA ALA A 54 5.13 12.46 1.01
C ALA A 54 6.31 12.67 1.95
N THR A 55 6.40 11.94 3.05
CA THR A 55 7.64 11.73 3.80
C THR A 55 7.89 10.23 3.79
N LEU A 56 8.92 9.81 3.05
CA LEU A 56 9.24 8.40 2.88
C LEU A 56 10.41 8.02 3.78
N PRO A 57 10.27 6.98 4.63
CA PRO A 57 11.42 6.41 5.33
C PRO A 57 12.37 5.76 4.33
N ASN A 58 13.68 5.67 4.64
CA ASN A 58 14.68 5.07 3.73
C ASN A 58 14.39 3.59 3.40
N GLU A 59 13.65 2.90 4.26
CA GLU A 59 13.18 1.53 4.08
C GLU A 59 11.74 1.38 4.61
N GLY A 60 11.02 0.36 4.14
CA GLY A 60 9.63 0.10 4.51
C GLY A 60 8.81 -0.35 3.32
N LEU A 61 7.48 -0.29 3.46
CA LEU A 61 6.55 -0.55 2.37
C LEU A 61 5.83 0.71 1.93
N ILE A 62 5.62 0.85 0.63
CA ILE A 62 4.79 1.88 0.03
C ILE A 62 3.64 1.20 -0.71
N VAL A 63 2.41 1.38 -0.24
CA VAL A 63 1.20 0.80 -0.81
C VAL A 63 0.55 1.82 -1.74
N LEU A 64 0.49 1.52 -3.04
CA LEU A 64 -0.13 2.40 -4.04
C LEU A 64 -1.65 2.18 -4.06
N ALA A 65 -2.38 3.02 -3.31
CA ALA A 65 -3.82 2.94 -3.09
C ALA A 65 -4.64 4.04 -3.79
N VAL A 66 -4.03 4.78 -4.73
CA VAL A 66 -4.72 5.74 -5.60
C VAL A 66 -5.35 5.05 -6.81
N LYS A 67 -6.35 5.71 -7.42
CA LYS A 67 -6.99 5.21 -8.64
C LYS A 67 -6.00 5.16 -9.82
N PRO A 68 -6.11 4.20 -10.76
CA PRO A 68 -5.19 4.06 -11.89
C PRO A 68 -5.00 5.35 -12.71
N GLN A 69 -6.06 6.15 -12.87
CA GLN A 69 -6.05 7.41 -13.61
C GLN A 69 -5.17 8.49 -12.94
N GLN A 70 -5.04 8.44 -11.62
CA GLN A 70 -4.25 9.39 -10.82
C GLN A 70 -2.82 8.88 -10.56
N MET A 71 -2.56 7.59 -10.83
CA MET A 71 -1.34 6.90 -10.43
C MET A 71 -0.07 7.57 -10.94
N LYS A 72 0.01 7.93 -12.23
CA LYS A 72 1.21 8.53 -12.82
C LYS A 72 1.60 9.81 -12.07
N ALA A 73 0.64 10.72 -11.90
CA ALA A 73 0.87 11.98 -11.22
C ALA A 73 1.24 11.77 -9.74
N ALA A 74 0.61 10.81 -9.07
CA ALA A 74 0.87 10.53 -7.66
C ALA A 74 2.25 9.92 -7.39
N ILE A 75 2.76 9.03 -8.27
CA ILE A 75 4.02 8.32 -8.00
C ILE A 75 5.25 8.99 -8.60
N THR A 76 5.11 9.82 -9.64
CA THR A 76 6.25 10.48 -10.29
C THR A 76 7.11 11.29 -9.30
N PRO A 77 6.53 12.09 -8.37
CA PRO A 77 7.31 12.82 -7.37
C PRO A 77 8.07 11.94 -6.37
N LEU A 78 7.71 10.64 -6.28
CA LEU A 78 8.38 9.71 -5.38
C LEU A 78 9.64 9.12 -6.00
N ALA A 79 9.79 9.15 -7.33
CA ALA A 79 10.83 8.42 -8.07
C ALA A 79 12.25 8.71 -7.53
N GLU A 80 12.58 9.97 -7.30
CA GLU A 80 13.90 10.40 -6.81
C GLU A 80 14.09 10.21 -5.30
N ARG A 81 13.01 9.90 -4.58
CA ARG A 81 12.98 9.76 -3.12
C ARG A 81 12.95 8.29 -2.69
N LEU A 82 12.77 7.38 -3.64
CA LEU A 82 12.86 5.95 -3.39
C LEU A 82 14.31 5.55 -3.17
N SER A 83 14.49 4.68 -2.18
CA SER A 83 15.77 4.10 -1.80
C SER A 83 15.61 2.59 -1.67
N ARG A 84 15.22 2.09 -0.49
CA ARG A 84 15.12 0.65 -0.21
C ARG A 84 13.70 0.21 0.15
N GLN A 85 12.68 1.00 -0.19
CA GLN A 85 11.30 0.65 0.09
C GLN A 85 10.79 -0.44 -0.86
N ILE A 86 9.76 -1.18 -0.47
CA ILE A 86 9.08 -2.12 -1.36
C ILE A 86 7.78 -1.46 -1.79
N VAL A 87 7.59 -1.27 -3.08
CA VAL A 87 6.37 -0.69 -3.63
C VAL A 87 5.37 -1.81 -3.89
N VAL A 88 4.20 -1.74 -3.28
CA VAL A 88 3.10 -2.68 -3.44
C VAL A 88 1.97 -1.99 -4.18
N SER A 89 1.72 -2.38 -5.42
CA SER A 89 0.59 -1.86 -6.18
C SER A 89 -0.66 -2.70 -5.91
N ILE A 90 -1.73 -2.05 -5.45
CA ILE A 90 -3.08 -2.64 -5.37
C ILE A 90 -4.02 -2.16 -6.48
N ALA A 91 -3.54 -1.27 -7.35
CA ALA A 91 -4.30 -0.76 -8.47
C ALA A 91 -4.48 -1.83 -9.57
N ALA A 92 -5.74 -2.05 -9.97
CA ALA A 92 -6.06 -2.88 -11.12
C ALA A 92 -5.65 -2.20 -12.44
N GLY A 93 -5.35 -3.00 -13.46
CA GLY A 93 -5.14 -2.51 -14.83
C GLY A 93 -3.78 -1.86 -15.13
N LEU A 94 -2.88 -1.71 -14.15
CA LEU A 94 -1.53 -1.19 -14.37
C LEU A 94 -0.48 -2.31 -14.38
N ARG A 95 0.34 -2.35 -15.44
CA ARG A 95 1.48 -3.28 -15.55
C ARG A 95 2.61 -2.82 -14.64
N LEU A 96 3.33 -3.75 -14.01
CA LEU A 96 4.49 -3.45 -13.17
C LEU A 96 5.58 -2.68 -13.94
N GLY A 97 5.82 -3.02 -15.21
CA GLY A 97 6.75 -2.27 -16.06
C GLY A 97 6.34 -0.82 -16.31
N THR A 98 5.04 -0.51 -16.30
CA THR A 98 4.56 0.88 -16.39
C THR A 98 4.85 1.64 -15.10
N LEU A 99 4.58 1.04 -13.95
CA LEU A 99 4.90 1.63 -12.64
C LEU A 99 6.41 1.85 -12.48
N SER A 100 7.22 0.85 -12.86
CA SER A 100 8.68 0.93 -12.83
C SER A 100 9.18 2.10 -13.67
N ARG A 101 8.68 2.29 -14.90
CA ARG A 101 9.06 3.43 -15.74
C ARG A 101 8.70 4.78 -15.11
N TRP A 102 7.52 4.91 -14.52
CA TRP A 102 7.11 6.15 -13.85
C TRP A 102 7.89 6.41 -12.55
N LEU A 103 8.43 5.36 -11.93
CA LEU A 103 9.31 5.41 -10.76
C LEU A 103 10.81 5.42 -11.13
N GLY A 104 11.18 5.95 -12.30
CA GLY A 104 12.59 6.09 -12.69
C GLY A 104 13.34 4.77 -12.89
N GLY A 105 12.63 3.69 -13.23
CA GLY A 105 13.21 2.35 -13.38
C GLY A 105 13.29 1.54 -12.09
N TYR A 106 12.66 2.00 -11.00
CA TYR A 106 12.63 1.28 -9.73
C TYR A 106 12.10 -0.15 -9.89
N ARG A 107 12.79 -1.13 -9.31
CA ARG A 107 12.53 -2.56 -9.55
C ARG A 107 11.89 -3.30 -8.39
N ARG A 108 11.91 -2.74 -7.17
CA ARG A 108 11.32 -3.39 -5.99
C ARG A 108 9.83 -3.11 -5.91
N ILE A 109 9.12 -3.54 -6.96
CA ILE A 109 7.68 -3.33 -7.13
C ILE A 109 7.01 -4.71 -7.23
N VAL A 110 5.97 -4.91 -6.43
CA VAL A 110 5.12 -6.10 -6.50
C VAL A 110 3.69 -5.68 -6.76
N ARG A 111 2.96 -6.56 -7.45
CA ARG A 111 1.52 -6.44 -7.55
C ARG A 111 0.91 -7.28 -6.44
N ALA A 112 0.19 -6.62 -5.56
CA ALA A 112 -0.78 -7.28 -4.73
C ALA A 112 -2.12 -7.05 -5.40
N MET A 113 -2.75 -8.08 -5.92
CA MET A 113 -4.12 -7.94 -6.40
C MET A 113 -5.02 -8.39 -5.26
N PRO A 114 -5.41 -7.52 -4.30
CA PRO A 114 -6.36 -7.92 -3.30
C PRO A 114 -7.68 -8.12 -4.05
N ASN A 115 -8.11 -9.37 -4.11
CA ASN A 115 -9.26 -9.83 -4.87
C ASN A 115 -10.46 -8.96 -4.47
N THR A 116 -10.87 -8.06 -5.38
CA THR A 116 -11.84 -6.99 -5.09
C THR A 116 -13.27 -7.47 -4.77
N PRO A 117 -13.76 -8.67 -5.18
CA PRO A 117 -15.09 -9.13 -4.76
C PRO A 117 -15.27 -9.26 -3.24
N SER A 118 -14.18 -9.44 -2.49
CA SER A 118 -14.24 -9.69 -1.03
C SER A 118 -14.30 -8.43 -0.18
N MET A 119 -14.03 -7.24 -0.75
CA MET A 119 -13.77 -6.03 0.03
C MET A 119 -14.70 -4.83 -0.25
N ILE A 120 -15.52 -4.81 -1.31
CA ILE A 120 -16.23 -3.55 -1.67
C ILE A 120 -17.74 -3.71 -1.92
N GLY A 121 -18.36 -4.90 -1.90
CA GLY A 121 -19.73 -5.00 -2.43
C GLY A 121 -20.77 -5.90 -1.77
N ALA A 122 -20.46 -6.77 -0.81
CA ALA A 122 -21.38 -7.88 -0.52
C ALA A 122 -21.53 -8.22 0.95
N GLY A 123 -21.92 -7.27 1.82
CA GLY A 123 -22.35 -7.58 3.20
C GLY A 123 -21.48 -8.63 3.92
N ALA A 124 -20.17 -8.62 3.65
CA ALA A 124 -19.39 -9.85 3.81
C ALA A 124 -19.21 -10.12 5.31
N PRO A 125 -19.45 -11.35 5.78
CA PRO A 125 -19.30 -11.69 7.19
C PRO A 125 -17.94 -11.23 7.70
N SER A 126 -17.87 -10.76 8.95
CA SER A 126 -16.63 -10.27 9.59
C SER A 126 -15.42 -11.21 9.46
N ALA A 127 -15.67 -12.51 9.26
CA ALA A 127 -14.66 -13.52 8.96
C ALA A 127 -13.91 -13.30 7.62
N VAL A 128 -14.59 -12.87 6.55
CA VAL A 128 -13.98 -12.60 5.24
C VAL A 128 -13.01 -11.42 5.35
N TRP A 129 -13.39 -10.38 6.11
CA TRP A 129 -12.54 -9.24 6.41
C TRP A 129 -11.30 -9.61 7.21
N LYS A 130 -11.45 -10.45 8.24
CA LYS A 130 -10.32 -10.99 9.00
C LYS A 130 -9.37 -11.78 8.10
N TRP A 131 -9.90 -12.58 7.17
CA TRP A 131 -9.10 -13.40 6.27
C TRP A 131 -8.34 -12.56 5.23
N ALA A 132 -8.99 -11.59 4.60
CA ALA A 132 -8.38 -10.68 3.63
C ALA A 132 -7.26 -9.84 4.26
N ALA A 133 -7.50 -9.27 5.45
CA ALA A 133 -6.48 -8.54 6.18
C ALA A 133 -5.30 -9.45 6.59
N LYS A 134 -5.57 -10.69 7.03
CA LYS A 134 -4.52 -11.64 7.45
C LYS A 134 -3.68 -12.10 6.27
N ARG A 135 -4.33 -12.32 5.12
CA ARG A 135 -3.66 -12.63 3.85
C ARG A 135 -2.81 -11.46 3.37
N TRP A 136 -3.31 -10.23 3.49
CA TRP A 136 -2.55 -9.00 3.18
C TRP A 136 -1.29 -8.89 4.04
N VAL A 137 -1.41 -9.05 5.36
CA VAL A 137 -0.27 -9.04 6.29
C VAL A 137 0.73 -10.13 5.96
N SER A 138 0.25 -11.36 5.72
CA SER A 138 1.12 -12.49 5.38
C SER A 138 1.86 -12.25 4.07
N MET A 139 1.17 -11.71 3.05
CA MET A 139 1.77 -11.34 1.77
C MET A 139 2.79 -10.21 1.94
N VAL A 140 2.48 -9.17 2.72
CA VAL A 140 3.43 -8.09 3.02
C VAL A 140 4.68 -8.64 3.71
N ALA A 141 4.52 -9.57 4.65
CA ALA A 141 5.64 -10.23 5.32
C ALA A 141 6.45 -11.11 4.36
N GLU A 142 5.80 -11.95 3.54
CA GLU A 142 6.42 -12.81 2.52
C GLU A 142 7.23 -11.97 1.51
N VAL A 143 6.62 -10.92 0.98
CA VAL A 143 7.28 -10.00 0.03
C VAL A 143 8.49 -9.34 0.69
N THR A 144 8.35 -8.85 1.92
CA THR A 144 9.45 -8.20 2.64
C THR A 144 10.60 -9.17 2.90
N MET A 145 10.30 -10.41 3.30
CA MET A 145 11.29 -11.47 3.50
C MET A 145 11.96 -11.90 2.19
N SER A 146 11.23 -11.96 1.08
CA SER A 146 11.77 -12.29 -0.25
C SER A 146 12.79 -11.24 -0.71
N PHE A 147 12.47 -9.95 -0.58
CA PHE A 147 13.43 -8.88 -0.89
C PHE A 147 14.62 -8.84 0.06
N ARG A 148 14.44 -9.14 1.35
CA ARG A 148 15.55 -9.22 2.33
C ARG A 148 16.50 -10.38 2.05
N SER A 149 15.98 -11.51 1.59
CA SER A 149 16.78 -12.72 1.32
C SER A 149 17.35 -12.81 -0.09
N GLY A 150 17.12 -11.81 -0.95
CA GLY A 150 17.56 -11.83 -2.36
C GLY A 150 16.85 -12.87 -3.23
N ARG A 151 15.84 -13.57 -2.70
CA ARG A 151 15.12 -14.67 -3.37
C ARG A 151 13.93 -14.17 -4.19
N PHE A 152 14.13 -13.12 -4.98
CA PHE A 152 13.05 -12.57 -5.80
C PHE A 152 12.98 -13.33 -7.14
N GLY A 153 12.16 -14.39 -7.17
CA GLY A 153 11.89 -15.24 -8.34
C GLY A 153 10.62 -14.85 -9.12
N SER A 154 10.48 -15.41 -10.32
CA SER A 154 9.48 -15.14 -11.39
C SER A 154 7.99 -15.11 -11.01
N ASN A 155 7.60 -15.45 -9.78
CA ASN A 155 6.20 -15.51 -9.35
C ASN A 155 5.56 -14.14 -9.06
N TRP A 156 6.36 -13.10 -8.81
CA TRP A 156 5.85 -11.76 -8.45
C TRP A 156 5.90 -10.75 -9.61
N ALA A 157 6.40 -11.18 -10.78
CA ALA A 157 6.69 -10.32 -11.93
C ALA A 157 5.55 -10.21 -12.97
N ARG A 158 4.42 -10.89 -12.75
CA ARG A 158 3.26 -10.86 -13.68
C ARG A 158 2.19 -9.87 -13.24
#